data_AF-A0AAU3ZJJ3-F1
#
_entry.id   AF-A0AAU3ZJJ3-F1
#
_cell.length_a   1.000
_cell.length_b   1.000
_cell.length_c   1.000
_cell.angle_alpha   90.00
_cell.angle_beta   90.00
_cell.angle_gamma   90.00
#
_symmetry.space_group_name_H-M   'P 1'
#
loop_
_entity.id
_entity.type
_entity.pdbx_description
1 polymer ?
#
loop_
_entity_poly.entity_id
_entity_poly.type
_entity_poly.pdbx_seq_one_letter_code
_entity_poly.pdbx_strand_id
1 'polypeptide(L)'
;MPGKVAEFLRAAELDDVERTALDQGVTVRRGQGYTLRVSAVPAVHRQLLARCQPLDGNQGLPSVPAQRKARREYENRVSALTP
;
A
#
# COMPACT_ATOMS: atom_id res chain seq x y z
N MET A 1 -1.21 5.84 2.54
CA MET A 1 -0.54 4.55 2.30
C MET A 1 0.92 4.63 2.74
N PRO A 2 1.44 3.71 3.58
CA PRO A 2 2.84 3.70 3.99
C PRO A 2 3.81 3.51 2.81
N GLY A 3 4.99 4.13 2.88
CA GLY A 3 5.96 4.12 1.77
C GLY A 3 6.43 2.72 1.34
N LYS A 4 6.59 1.78 2.28
CA LYS A 4 6.95 0.38 1.94
C LYS A 4 5.86 -0.35 1.14
N VAL A 5 4.60 -0.02 1.39
CA VAL A 5 3.47 -0.54 0.59
C VAL A 5 3.47 0.10 -0.80
N ALA A 6 3.69 1.41 -0.87
CA ALA A 6 3.79 2.12 -2.15
C ALA A 6 4.95 1.61 -3.02
N GLU A 7 6.12 1.38 -2.43
CA GLU A 7 7.28 0.77 -3.12
C GLU A 7 6.95 -0.61 -3.67
N PHE A 8 6.31 -1.47 -2.87
CA PHE A 8 5.91 -2.80 -3.31
C PHE A 8 4.92 -2.74 -4.48
N LEU A 9 3.88 -1.90 -4.38
CA LEU A 9 2.84 -1.79 -5.41
C LEU A 9 3.34 -1.21 -6.72
N ARG A 10 4.35 -0.32 -6.69
CA ARG A 10 4.98 0.20 -7.93
C ARG A 10 5.71 -0.86 -8.74
N ALA A 11 6.12 -1.96 -8.10
CA ALA A 11 6.73 -3.10 -8.77
C ALA A 11 5.71 -4.21 -9.11
N ALA A 12 4.47 -4.06 -8.68
CA ALA A 12 3.40 -5.02 -8.93
C ALA A 12 2.74 -4.76 -10.29
N GLU A 13 2.15 -5.81 -10.86
CA GLU A 13 1.28 -5.68 -12.02
C GLU A 13 -0.10 -5.21 -11.57
N LEU A 14 -0.43 -3.97 -11.93
CA LEU A 14 -1.64 -3.26 -11.54
C LEU A 14 -2.53 -3.00 -12.76
N ASP A 15 -3.84 -2.91 -12.53
CA ASP A 15 -4.74 -2.35 -13.54
C ASP A 15 -4.53 -0.83 -13.70
N ASP A 16 -5.19 -0.23 -14.70
CA ASP A 16 -5.01 1.19 -15.01
C ASP A 16 -5.54 2.12 -13.91
N VAL A 17 -6.57 1.70 -13.17
CA VAL A 17 -7.17 2.50 -12.08
C VAL A 17 -6.25 2.49 -10.86
N GLU A 18 -5.75 1.31 -10.48
CA GLU A 18 -4.76 1.10 -9.43
C GLU A 18 -3.47 1.90 -9.73
N ARG A 19 -2.96 1.82 -10.97
CA ARG A 19 -1.76 2.54 -11.41
C ARG A 19 -1.96 4.06 -11.36
N THR A 20 -3.05 4.55 -11.96
CA THR A 20 -3.38 6.00 -11.96
C THR A 20 -3.48 6.54 -10.54
N ALA A 21 -4.10 5.80 -9.61
CA ALA A 21 -4.22 6.21 -8.21
C ALA A 21 -2.86 6.36 -7.51
N LEU A 22 -1.89 5.48 -7.82
CA LEU A 22 -0.53 5.58 -7.28
C LEU A 22 0.27 6.72 -7.90
N ASP A 23 0.12 6.94 -9.21
CA ASP A 23 0.84 7.98 -9.95
C ASP A 23 0.38 9.39 -9.55
N GLN A 24 -0.92 9.56 -9.29
CA GLN A 24 -1.47 10.81 -8.74
C GLN A 24 -1.20 10.97 -7.23
N GLY A 25 -0.58 9.97 -6.59
CA GLY A 25 -0.28 9.97 -5.16
C GLY A 25 0.78 11.01 -4.77
N VAL A 26 0.52 11.77 -3.72
CA VAL A 26 1.46 12.78 -3.22
C VAL A 26 2.32 12.21 -2.09
N THR A 27 3.64 12.26 -2.24
CA THR A 27 4.58 11.81 -1.20
C THR A 27 4.67 12.82 -0.07
N VAL A 28 4.39 12.37 1.16
CA VAL A 28 4.56 13.16 2.39
C VAL A 28 5.70 12.57 3.20
N ARG A 29 6.80 13.31 3.34
CA ARG A 29 7.98 12.91 4.13
C ARG A 29 7.70 12.99 5.63
N ARG A 30 8.07 11.93 6.37
CA ARG A 30 7.93 11.84 7.84
C ARG A 30 9.14 11.08 8.40
N GLY A 31 10.13 11.82 8.91
CA GLY A 31 11.38 11.23 9.41
C GLY A 31 12.10 10.42 8.33
N GLN A 32 12.62 9.23 8.69
CA GLN A 32 13.26 8.31 7.74
C GLN A 32 12.27 7.65 6.75
N GLY A 33 10.97 7.80 6.96
CA GLY A 33 9.94 7.22 6.11
C GLY A 33 9.17 8.25 5.29
N TYR A 34 8.19 7.76 4.55
CA TYR A 34 7.18 8.59 3.92
C TYR A 34 5.83 7.87 3.92
N THR A 35 4.77 8.64 3.74
CA THR A 35 3.43 8.14 3.42
C THR A 35 3.05 8.70 2.06
N LEU A 36 2.54 7.85 1.17
CA LEU A 36 1.90 8.27 -0.06
C LEU A 36 0.43 8.60 0.23
N ARG A 37 0.03 9.85 0.00
CA ARG A 37 -1.37 10.27 0.04
C ARG A 37 -2.01 9.95 -1.32
N VAL A 38 -2.74 8.85 -1.35
CA VAL A 38 -3.53 8.40 -2.50
C VAL A 38 -4.96 8.85 -2.29
N SER A 39 -5.53 9.52 -3.29
CA SER A 39 -6.94 9.92 -3.31
C SER A 39 -7.68 9.00 -4.28
N ALA A 40 -8.33 7.97 -3.75
CA ALA A 40 -9.11 7.02 -4.53
C ALA A 40 -10.35 6.60 -3.76
N VAL A 41 -11.34 6.03 -4.46
CA VAL A 41 -12.52 5.46 -3.81
C VAL A 41 -12.13 4.27 -2.92
N PRO A 42 -12.87 3.97 -1.83
CA PRO A 42 -12.53 2.88 -0.92
C PRO A 42 -12.34 1.52 -1.60
N ALA A 43 -13.05 1.24 -2.70
CA ALA A 43 -12.88 0.01 -3.47
C ALA A 43 -11.46 -0.17 -4.02
N VAL A 44 -10.86 0.89 -4.58
CA VAL A 44 -9.48 0.88 -5.10
C VAL A 44 -8.48 0.66 -3.97
N HIS A 45 -8.72 1.28 -2.81
CA HIS A 45 -7.89 1.04 -1.62
C HIS A 45 -7.92 -0.43 -1.17
N ARG A 46 -9.07 -1.11 -1.26
CA ARG A 46 -9.20 -2.54 -0.94
C ARG A 46 -8.50 -3.42 -1.96
N GLN A 47 -8.58 -3.10 -3.25
CA GLN A 47 -7.86 -3.82 -4.31
C GLN A 47 -6.35 -3.72 -4.10
N LEU A 48 -5.82 -2.52 -3.90
CA LEU A 48 -4.40 -2.29 -3.59
C LEU A 48 -3.96 -3.03 -2.32
N LEU A 49 -4.80 -3.08 -1.29
CA LEU A 49 -4.52 -3.83 -0.07
C LEU A 49 -4.43 -5.35 -0.34
N ALA A 50 -5.33 -5.90 -1.16
CA ALA A 50 -5.31 -7.31 -1.54
C ALA A 50 -4.02 -7.69 -2.27
N ARG A 51 -3.52 -6.83 -3.17
CA ARG A 51 -2.22 -7.03 -3.85
C ARG A 51 -1.05 -7.13 -2.88
N CYS A 52 -1.16 -6.52 -1.70
CA CYS A 52 -0.11 -6.55 -0.68
C CYS A 52 -0.05 -7.85 0.13
N GLN A 53 -0.84 -8.88 -0.20
CA GLN A 53 -0.82 -10.17 0.48
C GLN A 53 0.59 -10.75 0.68
N PRO A 54 1.49 -10.74 -0.34
CA PRO A 54 2.83 -11.32 -0.24
C PRO A 54 3.71 -10.68 0.84
N LEU A 55 3.43 -9.44 1.25
CA LEU A 55 4.19 -8.74 2.30
C LEU A 55 4.08 -9.40 3.68
N ASP A 56 3.12 -10.30 3.90
CA ASP A 56 2.99 -11.06 5.15
C ASP A 56 4.06 -12.13 5.35
N GLY A 57 4.76 -12.53 4.28
CA GLY A 57 5.79 -13.58 4.35
C GLY A 57 5.39 -14.95 3.85
N ASN A 58 4.42 -15.04 2.94
CA ASN A 58 4.09 -16.30 2.26
C ASN A 58 4.66 -16.31 0.84
N GLN A 59 4.93 -17.50 0.31
CA GLN A 59 5.46 -17.76 -1.05
C GLN A 59 6.99 -17.57 -1.22
N GLY A 60 7.80 -18.03 -0.26
CA GLY A 60 9.25 -18.17 -0.46
C GLY A 60 10.06 -16.85 -0.48
N LEU A 61 9.41 -15.71 -0.25
CA LEU A 61 10.06 -14.42 -0.08
C LEU A 61 10.32 -14.14 1.41
N PRO A 62 11.51 -13.64 1.78
CA PRO A 62 11.80 -13.30 3.16
C PRO A 62 10.87 -12.19 3.65
N SER A 63 10.08 -12.48 4.68
CA SER A 63 9.25 -11.50 5.37
C SER A 63 10.12 -10.43 6.03
N VAL A 64 10.12 -9.20 5.50
CA VAL A 64 10.78 -8.06 6.14
C VAL A 64 9.86 -7.43 7.20
N PRO A 65 10.27 -7.31 8.49
CA PRO A 65 9.43 -6.76 9.55
C PRO A 65 8.83 -5.38 9.24
N ALA A 66 9.60 -4.51 8.58
CA ALA A 66 9.13 -3.18 8.18
C ALA A 66 8.00 -3.24 7.13
N GLN A 67 8.04 -4.21 6.21
CA GLN A 67 6.99 -4.39 5.20
C GLN A 67 5.69 -4.90 5.83
N ARG A 68 5.78 -5.90 6.73
CA ARG A 68 4.61 -6.39 7.49
C ARG A 68 3.94 -5.28 8.29
N LYS A 69 4.74 -4.47 9.00
CA LYS A 69 4.21 -3.32 9.75
C LYS A 69 3.51 -2.33 8.82
N ALA A 70 4.13 -2.01 7.69
CA ALA A 70 3.55 -1.11 6.71
C ALA A 70 2.24 -1.65 6.12
N ARG A 71 2.14 -2.95 5.84
CA ARG A 71 0.88 -3.54 5.38
C ARG A 71 -0.22 -3.43 6.43
N ARG A 72 0.07 -3.81 7.69
CA ARG A 72 -0.88 -3.69 8.80
C ARG A 72 -1.37 -2.26 9.01
N GLU A 73 -0.47 -1.28 8.92
CA GLU A 73 -0.84 0.13 9.01
C GLU A 73 -1.73 0.58 7.84
N TYR A 74 -1.51 0.04 6.63
CA TYR A 74 -2.37 0.31 5.50
C TYR A 74 -3.75 -0.33 5.67
N GLU A 75 -3.80 -1.60 6.06
CA GLU A 75 -5.01 -2.33 6.37
C GLU A 75 -5.87 -1.58 7.39
N ASN A 76 -5.29 -1.17 8.53
CA ASN A 76 -5.99 -0.40 9.55
C ASN A 76 -6.61 0.90 8.99
N ARG A 77 -5.88 1.61 8.12
CA ARG A 77 -6.40 2.82 7.47
C ARG A 77 -7.53 2.51 6.50
N VAL A 78 -7.42 1.46 5.69
CA VAL A 78 -8.45 1.06 4.72
C VAL A 78 -9.71 0.59 5.43
N SER A 79 -9.58 -0.17 6.52
CA SER A 79 -10.72 -0.58 7.36
C SER A 79 -11.48 0.62 7.91
N ALA A 80 -10.78 1.70 8.28
CA ALA A 80 -11.36 2.96 8.73
C ALA A 80 -11.97 3.85 7.62
N LEU A 81 -11.81 3.49 6.33
CA LEU A 81 -12.45 4.19 5.20
C LEU A 81 -13.90 3.74 4.96
N THR A 82 -14.39 2.76 5.72
CA THR A 82 -15.77 2.29 5.65
C THR A 82 -16.62 3.16 6.60
N PRO A 83 -17.81 3.65 6.20
CA PRO A 83 -18.72 4.34 7.10
C PRO A 83 -19.17 3.46 8.26
#